data_AF-A0A961PC37-F1
#
_entry.id   AF-A0A961PC37-F1
#
_cell.length_a   1.000
_cell.length_b   1.000
_cell.length_c   1.000
_cell.angle_alpha   90.00
_cell.angle_beta   90.00
_cell.angle_gamma   90.00
#
_symmetry.space_group_name_H-M   'P 1'
#
loop_
_entity.id
_entity.type
_entity.pdbx_description
1 polymer ?
#
loop_
_entity_poly.entity_id
_entity_poly.type
_entity_poly.pdbx_seq_one_letter_code
_entity_poly.pdbx_strand_id
1 'polypeptide(L)'
;MNGTRHEDFPAGWGALEPNQAAECTRQLAVELGPDDPFSPFFEAGAIRAIGGSVTSDHVVFEIDDWEAPYFVSLLSWTEPDTRPALLKWLRPTDRPDPGVVPISSLGELDGWCD
;
A
#
# COMPACT_ATOMS: atom_id res chain seq x y z
N MET A 1 -18.45 2.18 19.96
CA MET A 1 -17.77 0.89 20.25
C MET A 1 -17.19 0.42 18.94
N ASN A 2 -15.93 0.74 18.64
CA ASN A 2 -15.24 0.18 17.47
C ASN A 2 -14.12 -0.70 18.02
N GLY A 3 -14.40 -2.00 18.05
CA GLY A 3 -13.40 -3.00 18.40
C GLY A 3 -12.31 -2.96 17.34
N THR A 4 -11.08 -2.74 17.78
CA THR A 4 -9.89 -3.18 17.06
C THR A 4 -10.10 -4.66 16.73
N ARG A 5 -10.38 -4.98 15.47
CA ARG A 5 -10.24 -6.36 14.99
C ARG A 5 -8.77 -6.69 15.21
N HIS A 6 -8.49 -7.60 16.14
CA HIS A 6 -7.17 -8.21 16.19
C HIS A 6 -7.08 -9.08 14.94
N GLU A 7 -6.49 -8.53 13.89
CA GLU A 7 -6.13 -9.26 12.69
C GLU A 7 -4.96 -10.17 13.04
N ASP A 8 -5.16 -11.48 12.94
CA ASP A 8 -4.10 -12.45 13.12
C ASP A 8 -3.17 -12.41 11.90
N PHE A 9 -2.15 -11.58 11.98
CA PHE A 9 -1.06 -11.55 11.00
C PHE A 9 -0.18 -12.80 11.13
N PRO A 10 0.29 -13.40 10.02
CA PRO A 10 1.25 -14.50 10.09
C PRO A 10 2.62 -14.02 10.59
N ALA A 11 3.51 -14.97 10.85
CA ALA A 11 4.88 -14.66 11.27
C ALA A 11 5.58 -13.75 10.24
N GLY A 12 6.38 -12.79 10.72
CA GLY A 12 7.04 -11.81 9.86
C GLY A 12 6.19 -10.58 9.52
N TRP A 13 4.94 -10.52 9.99
CA TRP A 13 4.03 -9.39 9.80
C TRP A 13 3.48 -8.88 11.13
N GLY A 14 3.09 -7.61 11.16
CA GLY A 14 2.49 -7.01 12.34
C GLY A 14 1.51 -5.89 12.00
N ALA A 15 0.55 -5.68 12.88
CA ALA A 15 -0.40 -4.58 12.77
C ALA A 15 0.31 -3.22 12.88
N LEU A 16 -0.15 -2.24 12.10
CA LEU A 16 0.35 -0.88 12.16
C LEU A 16 -0.43 -0.06 13.19
N GLU A 17 0.25 0.84 13.90
CA GLU A 17 -0.42 1.85 14.71
C GLU A 17 -1.19 2.83 13.81
N PRO A 18 -2.28 3.47 14.28
CA PRO A 18 -3.13 4.32 13.44
C PRO A 18 -2.36 5.43 12.68
N ASN A 19 -1.35 6.03 13.31
CA ASN A 19 -0.53 7.06 12.67
C ASN A 19 0.40 6.48 11.59
N GLN A 20 0.93 5.27 11.80
CA GLN A 20 1.76 4.58 10.82
C GLN A 20 0.91 4.15 9.62
N ALA A 21 -0.28 3.60 9.88
CA ALA A 21 -1.24 3.22 8.85
C ALA A 21 -1.62 4.40 7.95
N ALA A 22 -1.93 5.56 8.55
CA ALA A 22 -2.25 6.78 7.79
C ALA A 22 -1.06 7.24 6.92
N GLU A 23 0.16 7.16 7.45
CA GLU A 23 1.37 7.56 6.73
C GLU A 23 1.69 6.62 5.55
N CYS A 24 1.59 5.31 5.75
CA CYS A 24 1.77 4.32 4.68
C CYS A 24 0.71 4.48 3.57
N THR A 25 -0.55 4.73 3.95
CA THR A 25 -1.64 4.98 3.00
C THR A 25 -1.38 6.25 2.18
N ARG A 26 -0.95 7.33 2.86
CA ARG A 26 -0.58 8.59 2.20
C ARG A 26 0.60 8.39 1.26
N GLN A 27 1.62 7.64 1.68
CA GLN A 27 2.79 7.35 0.86
C GLN A 27 2.36 6.58 -0.39
N LEU A 28 1.59 5.51 -0.26
CA LEU A 28 1.11 4.73 -1.41
C LEU A 28 0.35 5.60 -2.44
N ALA A 29 -0.57 6.44 -1.98
CA ALA A 29 -1.32 7.36 -2.85
C ALA A 29 -0.39 8.32 -3.61
N VAL A 30 0.70 8.75 -2.97
CA VAL A 30 1.75 9.58 -3.59
C VAL A 30 2.59 8.77 -4.58
N GLU A 31 2.85 7.49 -4.32
CA GLU A 31 3.65 6.65 -5.21
C GLU A 31 2.92 6.31 -6.50
N LEU A 32 1.65 5.92 -6.39
CA LEU A 32 0.76 5.63 -7.52
C LEU A 32 0.39 6.89 -8.31
N GLY A 33 0.16 8.00 -7.60
CA GLY A 33 -0.22 9.27 -8.19
C GLY A 33 -1.73 9.36 -8.50
N PRO A 34 -2.17 10.51 -9.04
CA PRO A 34 -3.59 10.82 -9.24
C PRO A 34 -4.21 10.22 -10.52
N ASP A 35 -3.38 9.73 -11.43
CA ASP A 35 -3.82 9.14 -12.70
C ASP A 35 -3.95 7.59 -12.62
N ASP A 36 -3.74 7.03 -11.43
CA ASP A 36 -3.74 5.59 -11.19
C ASP A 36 -5.17 5.03 -11.03
N PRO A 37 -5.47 3.79 -11.46
CA PRO A 37 -6.79 3.19 -11.26
C PRO A 37 -7.26 3.14 -9.79
N PHE A 38 -6.35 3.17 -8.82
CA PHE A 38 -6.68 3.20 -7.39
C PHE A 38 -6.99 4.61 -6.86
N SER A 39 -6.70 5.69 -7.61
CA SER A 39 -6.91 7.07 -7.15
C SER A 39 -8.34 7.34 -6.64
N PRO A 40 -9.43 6.86 -7.28
CA PRO A 40 -10.79 7.06 -6.76
C PRO A 40 -11.03 6.40 -5.39
N PHE A 41 -10.35 5.29 -5.09
CA PHE A 41 -10.49 4.59 -3.81
C PHE A 41 -9.77 5.33 -2.68
N PHE A 42 -8.65 6.01 -2.97
CA PHE A 42 -8.01 6.92 -2.02
C PHE A 42 -8.88 8.13 -1.73
N GLU A 43 -9.49 8.75 -2.74
CA GLU A 43 -10.41 9.89 -2.58
C GLU A 43 -11.64 9.53 -1.73
N ALA A 44 -12.14 8.30 -1.88
CA ALA A 44 -13.25 7.78 -1.10
C ALA A 44 -12.87 7.34 0.33
N GLY A 45 -11.58 7.27 0.68
CA GLY A 45 -11.11 6.73 1.95
C GLY A 45 -11.35 5.21 2.09
N ALA A 46 -11.44 4.51 0.96
CA ALA A 46 -11.69 3.07 0.87
C ALA A 46 -10.42 2.24 1.08
N ILE A 47 -9.22 2.80 0.85
CA ILE A 47 -7.93 2.13 1.07
C ILE A 47 -7.36 2.52 2.42
N ARG A 48 -6.88 1.52 3.18
CA ARG A 48 -6.23 1.73 4.48
C ARG A 48 -5.10 0.73 4.66
N ALA A 49 -3.92 1.19 5.03
CA ALA A 49 -2.85 0.30 5.50
C ALA A 49 -3.28 -0.33 6.83
N ILE A 50 -3.05 -1.64 6.98
CA ILE A 50 -3.45 -2.39 8.18
C ILE A 50 -2.27 -3.10 8.85
N GLY A 51 -1.24 -3.46 8.07
CA GLY A 51 -0.08 -4.19 8.58
C GLY A 51 1.18 -3.95 7.75
N GLY A 52 2.33 -4.22 8.35
CA GLY A 52 3.64 -4.10 7.72
C GLY A 52 4.49 -5.35 7.96
N SER A 53 5.39 -5.63 7.03
CA SER A 53 6.45 -6.61 7.22
C SER A 53 7.42 -6.14 8.30
N VAL A 54 7.91 -7.05 9.13
CA VAL A 54 8.91 -6.73 10.17
C VAL A 54 10.34 -6.71 9.61
N THR A 55 10.55 -7.21 8.39
CA THR A 55 11.86 -7.39 7.75
C THR A 55 12.04 -6.56 6.48
N SER A 56 10.98 -5.95 5.95
CA SER A 56 10.99 -5.21 4.68
C SER A 56 9.97 -4.06 4.66
N ASP A 57 10.01 -3.24 3.60
CA ASP A 57 9.06 -2.13 3.38
C ASP A 57 7.73 -2.56 2.74
N HIS A 58 7.41 -3.86 2.76
CA HIS A 58 6.10 -4.33 2.31
C HIS A 58 5.02 -3.95 3.32
N VAL A 59 3.93 -3.40 2.80
CA VAL A 59 2.75 -3.01 3.56
C VAL A 59 1.53 -3.69 2.96
N VAL A 60 0.66 -4.19 3.82
CA VAL A 60 -0.65 -4.72 3.44
C VAL A 60 -1.73 -3.69 3.68
N PHE A 61 -2.61 -3.56 2.72
CA PHE A 61 -3.70 -2.61 2.68
C PHE A 61 -5.03 -3.36 2.58
N GLU A 62 -6.02 -2.91 3.33
CA GLU A 62 -7.43 -3.22 3.13
C GLU A 62 -8.01 -2.23 2.11
N ILE A 63 -8.89 -2.71 1.24
CA ILE A 63 -9.61 -1.89 0.29
C ILE A 63 -11.09 -2.28 0.25
N ASP A 64 -11.95 -1.32 0.56
CA ASP A 64 -13.39 -1.48 0.49
C ASP A 64 -13.86 -1.53 -0.98
N ASP A 65 -14.92 -2.32 -1.24
CA ASP A 65 -15.60 -2.42 -2.54
C ASP A 65 -14.72 -2.88 -3.73
N TRP A 66 -13.66 -3.65 -3.47
CA TRP A 66 -12.85 -4.33 -4.50
C TRP A 66 -13.03 -5.87 -4.47
N GLU A 67 -12.73 -6.55 -5.57
CA GLU A 67 -12.90 -8.01 -5.69
C GLU A 67 -11.99 -8.78 -4.72
N ALA A 68 -10.80 -8.25 -4.45
CA ALA A 68 -9.91 -8.71 -3.39
C ALA A 68 -10.02 -7.74 -2.20
N PRO A 69 -10.23 -8.20 -0.97
CA PRO A 69 -10.34 -7.31 0.18
C PRO A 69 -8.99 -6.71 0.61
N TYR A 70 -7.88 -7.28 0.13
CA TYR A 70 -6.53 -6.88 0.53
C TYR A 70 -5.57 -6.82 -0.66
N PHE A 71 -4.50 -6.04 -0.52
CA PHE A 71 -3.32 -6.13 -1.37
C PHE A 71 -2.06 -5.79 -0.62
N VAL A 72 -0.93 -6.22 -1.16
CA VAL A 72 0.42 -5.86 -0.68
C VAL A 72 1.07 -4.93 -1.68
N SER A 73 1.81 -3.96 -1.17
CA SER A 73 2.66 -3.09 -1.97
C SER A 73 3.99 -2.84 -1.26
N LEU A 74 5.06 -2.69 -2.04
CA LEU A 74 6.38 -2.29 -1.53
C LEU A 74 6.46 -0.76 -1.59
N LEU A 75 6.53 -0.12 -0.42
CA LEU A 75 6.68 1.33 -0.37
C LEU A 75 8.14 1.71 -0.61
N SER A 76 8.40 2.47 -1.67
CA SER A 76 9.75 2.93 -2.00
C SER A 76 10.22 4.09 -1.12
N TRP A 77 9.30 4.76 -0.42
CA TRP A 77 9.52 6.00 0.34
C TRP A 77 10.14 7.13 -0.47
N THR A 78 10.20 6.96 -1.79
CA THR A 78 10.82 7.91 -2.70
C THR A 78 9.81 9.02 -2.96
N GLU A 79 10.25 10.28 -2.91
CA GLU A 79 9.39 11.41 -3.23
C GLU A 79 8.82 11.27 -4.66
N PRO A 80 7.55 11.68 -4.88
CA PRO A 80 6.94 11.60 -6.20
C PRO A 80 7.70 12.48 -7.18
N ASP A 81 7.85 12.01 -8.42
CA ASP A 81 8.37 12.85 -9.47
C ASP A 81 7.32 13.93 -9.82
N THR A 82 7.54 15.14 -9.31
CA THR A 82 6.67 16.31 -9.49
C THR A 82 6.91 17.03 -10.82
N ARG A 83 7.81 16.52 -11.69
CA ARG A 83 8.08 17.15 -12.99
C ARG A 83 6.82 17.11 -13.90
N PRO A 84 6.62 18.14 -14.74
CA PRO A 84 5.59 18.13 -15.79
C PRO A 84 5.67 16.87 -16.67
N ALA A 85 4.52 16.38 -17.15
CA ALA A 85 4.42 15.15 -17.96
C ALA A 85 5.38 15.11 -19.16
N LEU A 86 5.59 16.26 -19.82
CA LEU A 86 6.55 16.39 -20.93
C LEU A 86 8.01 16.09 -20.50
N LEU A 87 8.40 16.50 -19.29
CA LEU A 87 9.74 16.25 -18.74
C LEU A 87 9.90 14.81 -18.24
N LYS A 88 8.83 14.20 -17.72
CA LYS A 88 8.78 12.76 -17.41
C LYS A 88 8.98 11.92 -18.66
N TRP A 89 8.34 12.30 -19.77
CA TRP A 89 8.49 11.61 -21.05
C TRP A 89 9.91 11.74 -21.62
N LEU A 90 10.54 12.92 -21.51
CA LEU A 90 11.90 13.15 -22.00
C LEU A 90 13.00 12.50 -21.14
N ARG A 91 12.73 12.30 -19.84
CA ARG A 91 13.65 11.66 -18.89
C ARG A 91 12.87 10.77 -17.91
N PRO A 92 12.45 9.58 -18.35
CA PRO A 92 11.86 8.61 -17.45
C PRO A 92 12.90 8.29 -16.38
N THR A 93 12.56 8.53 -15.11
CA THR A 93 13.31 7.96 -14.01
C THR A 93 12.79 6.54 -13.85
N ASP A 94 13.68 5.55 -13.79
CA ASP A 94 13.34 4.20 -13.34
C ASP A 94 12.89 4.30 -11.88
N ARG A 95 11.58 4.49 -11.67
CA ARG A 95 10.96 4.31 -10.36
C ARG A 95 10.50 2.86 -10.31
N PRO A 96 10.85 2.11 -9.26
CA PRO A 96 10.21 0.82 -9.05
C PRO A 96 8.71 1.04 -8.96
N ASP A 97 7.96 0.31 -9.79
CA ASP A 97 6.51 0.25 -9.71
C ASP A 97 6.16 -0.19 -8.27
N PRO A 98 5.33 0.55 -7.51
CA PRO A 98 4.96 0.18 -6.15
C PRO A 98 4.31 -1.21 -6.06
N GLY A 99 3.99 -1.85 -7.18
CA GLY A 99 3.79 -3.30 -7.26
C GLY A 99 2.61 -3.73 -6.41
N VAL A 100 1.41 -3.42 -6.86
CA VAL A 100 0.17 -3.83 -6.17
C VAL A 100 -0.10 -5.30 -6.48
N VAL A 101 -0.05 -6.12 -5.44
CA VAL A 101 -0.34 -7.55 -5.55
C VAL A 101 -1.60 -7.88 -4.74
N PRO A 102 -2.73 -8.21 -5.39
CA PRO A 102 -3.96 -8.58 -4.68
C PRO A 102 -3.78 -9.89 -3.91
N ILE A 103 -4.36 -9.94 -2.70
CA ILE A 103 -4.47 -11.17 -1.91
C ILE A 103 -5.90 -11.31 -1.40
N SER A 104 -6.39 -12.54 -1.31
CA SER A 104 -7.76 -12.83 -0.86
C SER A 104 -7.87 -12.90 0.66
N SER A 105 -6.75 -13.17 1.35
CA SER A 105 -6.68 -13.28 2.81
C SER A 105 -5.31 -12.93 3.36
N LEU A 106 -5.25 -12.48 4.62
CA LEU A 106 -3.99 -12.23 5.33
C LEU A 106 -3.10 -13.48 5.48
N GLY A 107 -3.67 -14.68 5.40
CA GLY A 107 -2.91 -15.93 5.44
C GLY A 107 -1.98 -16.12 4.24
N GLU A 108 -2.23 -15.44 3.12
CA GLU A 108 -1.35 -15.48 1.94
C GLU A 108 -0.04 -14.74 2.14
N LEU A 109 0.09 -13.94 3.21
CA LEU A 109 1.32 -13.26 3.58
C LEU A 109 2.39 -14.20 4.16
N ASP A 110 2.00 -15.43 4.54
CA ASP A 110 2.90 -16.46 5.03
C ASP A 110 3.95 -16.81 3.95
N GLY A 111 5.23 -16.68 4.26
CA GLY A 111 6.33 -16.96 3.33
C GLY A 111 6.73 -15.82 2.37
N TRP A 112 6.14 -14.62 2.45
CA TRP A 112 6.49 -13.50 1.55
C TRP A 112 7.79 -12.77 1.88
N CYS A 113 8.16 -12.71 3.16
CA CYS A 113 9.26 -11.88 3.66
C CYS A 113 10.24 -12.66 4.56
N ASP A 114 10.29 -13.98 4.37
CA ASP A 114 11.27 -14.89 4.97
C ASP A 114 12.66 -14.76 4.34
#